data_AF-A0AAN7I5X1-F1
#
_entry.id   AF-A0AAN7I5X1-F1
#
_cell.length_a   1.000
_cell.length_b   1.000
_cell.length_c   1.000
_cell.angle_alpha   90.00
_cell.angle_beta   90.00
_cell.angle_gamma   90.00
#
_symmetry.space_group_name_H-M   'P 1'
#
loop_
_entity.id
_entity.type
_entity.pdbx_description
1 polymer ?
#
loop_
_entity_poly.entity_id
_entity_poly.type
_entity_poly.pdbx_seq_one_letter_code
_entity_poly.pdbx_strand_id
1 'polypeptide(L)'
;MGHMHGFFLLLANPTLDKKSDTHTKLIEILEKTNFVIQEFILSPLQFGVPYSRPRYFCLAKRKPSCFQNHFLNNKLLQSPIPLFGHDDTIVANEHDQSQENWDKLLQSCEPVQKFLEFENHSNQSDTESGCLDTTHVSTEAFGDLEKNDKGNELVGSSLDQYFVPLSLIERWGSAMDIVYPDSKRCCCFTKSYYRYVKGTGSLLATVQPKKKGKSSPLMEQCLRFFTPREVANLHSFPEDFHFPQQISLRQRYALLGNSLSIAVVAPLLRYLFAEPLVQQMQIFPSNDAYTNN
;
A
#
# COMPACT_ATOMS: atom_id res chain seq x y z
N MET A 1 -22.68 18.11 29.23
CA MET A 1 -22.25 16.73 28.90
C MET A 1 -21.62 16.77 27.52
N GLY A 2 -20.32 16.48 27.41
CA GLY A 2 -19.60 16.58 26.15
C GLY A 2 -20.21 15.65 25.10
N HIS A 3 -20.62 16.22 23.95
CA HIS A 3 -21.04 15.42 22.80
C HIS A 3 -19.85 14.56 22.37
N MET A 4 -19.88 13.27 22.71
CA MET A 4 -18.99 12.28 22.11
C MET A 4 -19.24 12.29 20.60
N HIS A 5 -18.30 12.85 19.84
CA HIS A 5 -18.32 12.75 18.40
C HIS A 5 -17.85 11.34 18.04
N GLY A 6 -18.78 10.50 17.58
CA GLY A 6 -18.46 9.14 17.16
C GLY A 6 -17.88 9.17 15.75
N PHE A 7 -16.59 8.87 15.62
CA PHE A 7 -15.90 8.69 14.35
C PHE A 7 -15.43 7.24 14.24
N PHE A 8 -15.65 6.62 13.09
CA PHE A 8 -15.14 5.28 12.81
C PHE A 8 -14.40 5.28 11.48
N LEU A 9 -13.24 4.64 11.47
CA LEU A 9 -12.57 4.19 10.25
C LEU A 9 -12.58 2.67 10.27
N LEU A 10 -13.31 2.08 9.33
CA LEU A 10 -13.34 0.65 9.12
C LEU A 10 -12.50 0.31 7.90
N LEU A 11 -11.71 -0.74 8.05
CA LEU A 11 -10.83 -1.24 7.01
C LEU A 11 -11.17 -2.69 6.70
N ALA A 12 -11.29 -2.99 5.42
CA ALA A 12 -11.51 -4.33 4.93
C ALA A 12 -10.64 -4.64 3.70
N ASN A 13 -10.39 -5.93 3.48
CA ASN A 13 -9.76 -6.45 2.27
C ASN A 13 -10.65 -6.08 1.06
N PRO A 14 -10.12 -5.67 -0.11
CA PRO A 14 -10.93 -5.40 -1.32
C PRO A 14 -11.81 -6.57 -1.75
N THR A 15 -11.48 -7.81 -1.34
CA THR A 15 -12.34 -8.99 -1.58
C THR A 15 -13.61 -9.00 -0.72
N LEU A 16 -13.73 -8.14 0.29
CA LEU A 16 -15.02 -7.75 0.89
C LEU A 16 -15.69 -6.79 -0.09
N ASP A 17 -16.10 -7.37 -1.21
CA ASP A 17 -16.83 -6.71 -2.28
C ASP A 17 -18.16 -6.18 -1.74
N LYS A 18 -18.75 -5.21 -2.44
CA LYS A 18 -20.10 -4.66 -2.18
C LYS A 18 -21.21 -5.73 -2.11
N LYS A 19 -20.89 -6.96 -2.55
CA LYS A 19 -21.77 -8.13 -2.57
C LYS A 19 -21.59 -9.06 -1.38
N SER A 20 -20.65 -8.79 -0.47
CA SER A 20 -20.49 -9.63 0.72
C SER A 20 -21.60 -9.34 1.74
N ASP A 21 -22.22 -10.37 2.28
CA ASP A 21 -23.25 -10.24 3.32
C ASP A 21 -22.77 -9.43 4.54
N THR A 22 -21.46 -9.43 4.79
CA THR A 22 -20.84 -8.65 5.88
C THR A 22 -20.85 -7.16 5.58
N HIS A 23 -20.54 -6.77 4.33
CA HIS A 23 -20.61 -5.37 3.89
C HIS A 23 -22.04 -4.85 4.02
N THR A 24 -23.02 -5.55 3.44
CA THR A 24 -24.44 -5.15 3.52
C THR A 24 -24.91 -4.93 4.95
N LYS A 25 -24.63 -5.90 5.85
CA LYS A 25 -24.99 -5.80 7.27
C LYS A 25 -24.29 -4.63 7.96
N LEU A 26 -23.04 -4.36 7.63
CA LEU A 26 -22.29 -3.24 8.20
C LEU A 26 -22.94 -1.90 7.81
N ILE A 27 -23.21 -1.70 6.52
CA ILE A 27 -23.83 -0.48 6.00
C ILE A 27 -25.21 -0.26 6.64
N GLU A 28 -26.04 -1.31 6.70
CA GLU A 28 -27.35 -1.23 7.35
C GLU A 28 -27.27 -0.81 8.83
N ILE A 29 -26.30 -1.34 9.58
CA ILE A 29 -26.13 -1.00 11.00
C ILE A 29 -25.70 0.46 11.15
N LEU A 30 -24.78 0.93 10.32
CA LEU A 30 -24.30 2.32 10.34
C LEU A 30 -25.45 3.29 10.00
N GLU A 31 -26.26 2.97 8.99
CA GLU A 31 -27.45 3.75 8.63
C GLU A 31 -28.48 3.78 9.78
N LYS A 32 -28.84 2.62 10.34
CA LYS A 32 -29.78 2.50 11.47
C LYS A 32 -29.30 3.23 12.73
N THR A 33 -27.99 3.38 12.90
CA THR A 33 -27.37 4.07 14.05
C THR A 33 -27.00 5.53 13.79
N ASN A 34 -27.58 6.14 12.74
CA ASN A 34 -27.44 7.55 12.38
C ASN A 34 -26.01 7.98 12.01
N PHE A 35 -25.26 7.12 11.32
CA PHE A 35 -24.00 7.49 10.68
C PHE A 35 -24.21 7.95 9.24
N VAL A 36 -23.37 8.89 8.82
CA VAL A 36 -23.11 9.21 7.42
C VAL A 36 -21.82 8.50 7.04
N ILE A 37 -21.81 7.83 5.89
CA ILE A 37 -20.66 7.05 5.45
C ILE A 37 -20.05 7.59 4.16
N GLN A 38 -18.76 7.36 3.99
CA GLN A 38 -18.04 7.53 2.74
C GLN A 38 -17.15 6.31 2.52
N GLU A 39 -17.25 5.69 1.34
CA GLU A 39 -16.49 4.49 1.03
C GLU A 39 -15.42 4.76 -0.02
N PHE A 40 -14.29 4.05 0.08
CA PHE A 40 -13.19 4.14 -0.86
C PHE A 40 -12.57 2.77 -1.19
N ILE A 41 -12.07 2.59 -2.41
CA ILE A 41 -11.03 1.59 -2.74
C ILE A 41 -9.79 2.35 -3.17
N LEU A 42 -8.73 2.30 -2.37
CA LEU A 42 -7.51 3.07 -2.61
C LEU A 42 -6.25 2.22 -2.54
N SER A 43 -5.24 2.61 -3.30
CA SER A 43 -3.93 1.96 -3.38
C SER A 43 -2.81 3.00 -3.21
N PRO A 44 -1.67 2.66 -2.59
CA PRO A 44 -0.53 3.58 -2.42
C PRO A 44 -0.02 4.20 -3.73
N LEU A 45 -0.19 3.51 -4.88
CA LEU A 45 0.07 4.06 -6.22
C LEU A 45 -0.58 5.43 -6.46
N GLN A 46 -1.75 5.67 -5.88
CA GLN A 46 -2.50 6.91 -6.07
C GLN A 46 -1.96 8.06 -5.21
N PHE A 47 -0.98 7.76 -4.35
CA PHE A 47 -0.32 8.69 -3.44
C PHE A 47 1.19 8.80 -3.76
N GLY A 48 1.59 8.41 -4.97
CA GLY A 48 2.98 8.52 -5.44
C GLY A 48 3.94 7.43 -4.94
N VAL A 49 3.43 6.40 -4.27
CA VAL A 49 4.24 5.27 -3.78
C VAL A 49 4.15 4.12 -4.77
N PRO A 50 5.28 3.51 -5.24
CA PRO A 50 5.29 2.48 -6.26
C PRO A 50 4.83 1.10 -5.75
N TYR A 51 3.71 1.05 -5.01
CA TYR A 51 3.22 -0.13 -4.32
C TYR A 51 1.73 -0.37 -4.59
N SER A 52 1.42 -1.44 -5.32
CA SER A 52 0.03 -1.83 -5.61
C SER A 52 -0.58 -2.59 -4.44
N ARG A 53 -1.45 -1.93 -3.66
CA ARG A 53 -2.19 -2.53 -2.54
C ARG A 53 -3.59 -1.92 -2.44
N PRO A 54 -4.49 -2.21 -3.38
CA PRO A 54 -5.89 -1.75 -3.28
C PRO A 54 -6.52 -2.28 -1.98
N ARG A 55 -7.13 -1.38 -1.21
CA ARG A 55 -7.82 -1.67 0.06
C ARG A 55 -9.15 -0.94 0.12
N TYR A 56 -10.16 -1.62 0.68
CA TYR A 56 -11.45 -1.00 0.95
C TYR A 56 -11.40 -0.27 2.29
N PHE A 57 -11.94 0.95 2.29
CA PHE A 57 -12.06 1.81 3.45
C PHE A 57 -13.50 2.31 3.56
N CYS A 58 -14.07 2.24 4.77
CA CYS A 58 -15.36 2.84 5.09
C CYS A 58 -15.16 3.83 6.23
N LEU A 59 -15.42 5.10 5.96
CA LEU A 59 -15.38 6.17 6.94
C LEU A 59 -16.80 6.45 7.39
N ALA A 60 -17.01 6.62 8.69
CA ALA A 60 -18.33 6.91 9.24
C ALA A 60 -18.27 8.05 10.26
N LYS A 61 -19.17 9.03 10.10
CA LYS A 61 -19.39 10.15 11.02
C LYS A 61 -20.78 10.05 11.63
N ARG A 62 -20.88 10.14 12.96
CA ARG A 62 -22.20 10.19 13.62
C ARG A 62 -22.84 11.56 13.41
N LYS A 63 -24.11 11.59 13.03
CA LYS A 63 -24.87 12.84 12.96
C LYS A 63 -24.87 13.55 14.33
N PRO A 64 -24.82 14.90 14.37
CA PRO A 64 -24.99 15.83 13.25
C PRO A 64 -23.73 16.09 12.39
N SER A 65 -22.59 15.46 12.67
CA SER A 65 -21.37 15.65 11.86
C SER A 65 -21.54 15.10 10.44
N CYS A 66 -20.93 15.76 9.46
CA CYS A 66 -20.93 15.36 8.05
C CYS A 66 -19.53 15.48 7.41
N PHE A 67 -19.37 14.85 6.25
CA PHE A 67 -18.19 15.05 5.41
C PHE A 67 -18.31 16.37 4.64
N GLN A 68 -17.17 16.90 4.18
CA GLN A 68 -17.12 18.20 3.49
C GLN A 68 -18.02 18.22 2.25
N ASN A 69 -18.04 17.14 1.46
CA ASN A 69 -18.85 17.03 0.26
C ASN A 69 -19.98 16.00 0.44
N HIS A 70 -21.19 16.50 0.65
CA HIS A 70 -22.38 15.68 0.88
C HIS A 70 -22.80 14.82 -0.33
N PHE A 71 -22.43 15.23 -1.56
CA PHE A 71 -22.80 14.52 -2.80
C PHE A 71 -22.02 13.22 -3.01
N LEU A 72 -20.94 13.03 -2.25
CA LEU A 72 -20.10 11.83 -2.29
C LEU A 72 -20.52 10.78 -1.25
N ASN A 73 -21.30 11.19 -0.23
CA ASN A 73 -21.76 10.30 0.82
C ASN A 73 -22.46 9.07 0.23
N ASN A 74 -22.25 7.92 0.87
CA ASN A 74 -22.79 6.61 0.47
C ASN A 74 -22.36 6.15 -0.94
N LYS A 75 -21.37 6.80 -1.56
CA LYS A 75 -20.75 6.34 -2.81
C LYS A 75 -19.41 5.66 -2.51
N LEU A 76 -19.07 4.69 -3.36
CA LEU A 76 -17.75 4.06 -3.36
C LEU A 76 -16.86 4.77 -4.36
N LEU A 77 -15.77 5.36 -3.87
CA LEU A 77 -14.84 6.11 -4.69
C LEU A 77 -13.55 5.32 -4.90
N GLN A 78 -13.08 5.26 -6.14
CA GLN A 78 -11.77 4.68 -6.47
C GLN A 78 -10.68 5.75 -6.64
N SER A 79 -11.00 7.02 -6.36
CA SER A 79 -10.09 8.16 -6.57
C SER A 79 -9.82 8.86 -5.24
N PRO A 80 -8.57 9.28 -4.96
CA PRO A 80 -8.22 10.00 -3.74
C PRO A 80 -8.53 11.50 -3.82
N ILE A 81 -9.03 12.02 -4.95
CA ILE A 81 -9.29 13.46 -5.17
C ILE A 81 -10.03 14.14 -4.00
N PRO A 82 -11.10 13.56 -3.40
CA PRO A 82 -11.80 14.19 -2.29
C PRO A 82 -10.94 14.42 -1.04
N LEU A 83 -9.81 13.72 -0.90
CA LEU A 83 -8.93 13.81 0.26
C LEU A 83 -8.01 15.05 0.21
N PHE A 84 -7.90 15.71 -0.95
CA PHE A 84 -6.98 16.83 -1.17
C PHE A 84 -7.66 18.20 -1.25
N GLY A 85 -8.98 18.28 -1.06
CA GLY A 85 -9.69 19.56 -0.87
C GLY A 85 -9.69 20.51 -2.07
N HIS A 86 -9.44 20.02 -3.29
CA HIS A 86 -9.60 20.85 -4.49
C HIS A 86 -11.09 21.01 -4.80
N ASP A 87 -11.59 22.22 -4.51
CA ASP A 87 -12.93 22.71 -4.82
C ASP A 87 -13.21 22.70 -6.33
N ASP A 88 -14.45 22.33 -6.62
CA ASP A 88 -15.25 22.66 -7.79
C ASP A 88 -14.77 22.23 -9.19
N THR A 89 -15.67 21.59 -9.94
CA THR A 89 -15.59 21.24 -11.37
C THR A 89 -14.78 20.02 -11.80
N ILE A 90 -14.89 18.90 -11.10
CA ILE A 90 -14.92 17.61 -11.80
C ILE A 90 -16.20 16.89 -11.40
N VAL A 91 -17.26 17.23 -12.13
CA VAL A 91 -18.43 16.36 -12.30
C VAL A 91 -17.91 14.94 -12.44
N ALA A 92 -18.50 14.05 -11.65
CA ALA A 92 -18.29 12.62 -11.77
C ALA A 92 -18.53 12.20 -13.23
N ASN A 93 -17.47 12.16 -14.03
CA ASN A 93 -17.38 11.12 -15.05
C ASN A 93 -17.12 9.84 -14.28
N GLU A 94 -18.23 9.27 -13.83
CA GLU A 94 -18.35 7.83 -13.65
C GLU A 94 -17.77 7.20 -14.93
N HIS A 95 -16.79 6.32 -14.75
CA HIS A 95 -16.03 5.65 -15.81
C HIS A 95 -15.12 6.54 -16.64
N ASP A 96 -13.91 6.80 -16.13
CA ASP A 96 -12.76 6.79 -17.04
C ASP A 96 -11.53 6.13 -16.39
N GLN A 97 -11.56 4.80 -16.38
CA GLN A 97 -10.35 3.97 -16.30
C GLN A 97 -9.66 3.98 -17.67
N SER A 98 -9.41 5.16 -18.25
CA SER A 98 -8.59 5.24 -19.45
C SER A 98 -7.16 4.82 -19.10
N GLN A 99 -6.53 4.09 -20.01
CA GLN A 99 -5.13 3.67 -19.87
C GLN A 99 -4.21 4.87 -19.62
N GLU A 100 -4.55 6.03 -20.20
CA GLU A 100 -3.87 7.31 -20.00
C GLU A 100 -3.84 7.80 -18.55
N ASN A 101 -4.88 7.51 -17.75
CA ASN A 101 -4.93 7.90 -16.34
C ASN A 101 -3.98 7.03 -15.50
N TRP A 102 -3.91 5.73 -15.79
CA TRP A 102 -2.96 4.83 -15.15
C TRP A 102 -1.50 5.17 -15.49
N ASP A 103 -1.22 5.53 -16.74
CA ASP A 103 0.12 5.94 -17.16
C ASP A 103 0.55 7.24 -16.46
N LYS A 104 -0.37 8.21 -16.31
CA LYS A 104 -0.11 9.43 -15.52
C LYS A 104 0.16 9.13 -14.04
N LEU A 105 -0.59 8.21 -13.43
CA LEU A 105 -0.37 7.78 -12.04
C LEU A 105 0.97 7.06 -11.86
N LEU A 106 1.35 6.19 -12.81
CA LEU A 106 2.65 5.52 -12.78
C LEU A 106 3.80 6.51 -12.95
N GLN A 107 3.61 7.53 -13.79
CA GLN A 107 4.60 8.57 -14.02
C GLN A 107 4.81 9.47 -12.80
N SER A 108 3.77 9.69 -11.97
CA SER A 108 3.87 10.48 -10.74
C SER A 108 4.47 9.71 -9.55
N CYS A 109 4.53 8.38 -9.62
CA CYS A 109 5.13 7.57 -8.57
C CYS A 109 6.65 7.77 -8.48
N GLU A 110 7.18 7.67 -7.27
CA GLU A 110 8.62 7.58 -7.06
C GLU A 110 9.15 6.22 -7.50
N PRO A 111 10.41 6.11 -7.98
CA PRO A 111 10.98 4.82 -8.35
C PRO A 111 11.27 3.97 -7.11
N VAL A 112 11.18 2.64 -7.26
CA VAL A 112 11.41 1.67 -6.18
C VAL A 112 12.72 1.92 -5.43
N GLN A 113 13.77 2.37 -6.11
CA GLN A 113 15.08 2.69 -5.51
C GLN A 113 15.00 3.66 -4.33
N LYS A 114 14.05 4.61 -4.32
CA LYS A 114 13.88 5.56 -3.20
C LYS A 114 13.37 4.91 -1.92
N PHE A 115 12.91 3.67 -1.99
CA PHE A 115 12.37 2.90 -0.86
C PHE A 115 13.31 1.77 -0.42
N LEU A 116 14.45 1.59 -1.10
CA LEU A 116 15.44 0.57 -0.77
C LEU A 116 16.29 1.00 0.42
N GLU A 117 16.73 0.03 1.21
CA GLU A 117 17.63 0.24 2.36
C GLU A 117 19.09 0.30 1.91
N PHE A 118 19.40 -0.44 0.85
CA PHE A 118 20.73 -0.52 0.27
C PHE A 118 20.74 0.17 -1.08
N GLU A 119 21.55 1.21 -1.22
CA GLU A 119 21.83 1.79 -2.53
C GLU A 119 22.60 0.76 -3.36
N ASN A 120 22.13 0.48 -4.58
CA ASN A 120 22.90 -0.28 -5.55
C ASN A 120 24.07 0.59 -6.01
N HIS A 121 25.16 0.64 -5.25
CA HIS A 121 26.43 1.17 -5.74
C HIS A 121 27.02 0.17 -6.75
N SER A 122 26.46 0.11 -7.94
CA SER A 122 27.12 -0.48 -9.11
C SER A 122 28.18 0.48 -9.64
N ASN A 123 29.13 0.88 -8.80
CA ASN A 123 30.36 1.43 -9.29
C ASN A 123 31.17 0.26 -9.88
N GLN A 124 31.53 0.42 -11.14
CA GLN A 124 32.40 -0.47 -11.89
C GLN A 124 33.71 -0.70 -11.13
N SER A 125 33.82 -1.82 -10.44
CA SER A 125 35.09 -2.50 -10.24
C SER A 125 34.86 -3.96 -10.57
N ASP A 126 35.53 -4.41 -11.62
CA ASP A 126 35.63 -5.82 -11.96
C ASP A 126 36.19 -6.58 -10.76
N THR A 127 35.31 -7.16 -9.97
CA THR A 127 35.65 -8.13 -8.94
C THR A 127 34.51 -9.11 -8.93
N GLU A 128 34.80 -10.34 -9.33
CA GLU A 128 33.89 -11.48 -9.41
C GLU A 128 33.23 -11.72 -8.05
N SER A 129 32.14 -11.01 -7.77
CA SER A 129 31.44 -11.10 -6.50
C SER A 129 30.37 -12.19 -6.60
N GLY A 130 30.81 -13.43 -6.33
CA GLY A 130 30.06 -14.37 -5.49
C GLY A 130 28.61 -14.67 -5.85
N CYS A 131 28.31 -15.04 -7.10
CA CYS A 131 27.17 -15.93 -7.32
C CYS A 131 27.59 -17.33 -6.84
N LEU A 132 27.54 -17.56 -5.53
CA LEU A 132 27.93 -18.84 -4.95
C LEU A 132 26.90 -19.90 -5.32
N ASP A 133 27.43 -20.90 -6.02
CA ASP A 133 26.83 -22.20 -6.34
C ASP A 133 26.28 -22.83 -5.06
N THR A 134 25.00 -22.58 -4.77
CA THR A 134 24.36 -23.16 -3.59
C THR A 134 23.87 -24.55 -4.00
N THR A 135 24.76 -25.52 -3.82
CA THR A 135 24.55 -26.96 -3.99
C THR A 135 23.17 -27.43 -3.53
N HIS A 136 22.45 -28.06 -4.45
CA HIS A 136 21.37 -29.05 -4.29
C HIS A 136 20.83 -29.24 -2.85
N VAL A 137 19.91 -28.36 -2.43
CA VAL A 137 19.02 -28.65 -1.29
C VAL A 137 17.74 -29.26 -1.83
N SER A 138 17.51 -30.52 -1.47
CA SER A 138 16.35 -31.31 -1.89
C SER A 138 15.02 -30.63 -1.54
N THR A 139 14.13 -30.75 -2.51
CA THR A 139 12.78 -30.20 -2.56
C THR A 139 11.89 -30.77 -1.46
N GLU A 140 11.74 -30.06 -0.35
CA GLU A 140 10.55 -30.08 0.51
C GLU A 140 10.58 -28.82 1.38
N ALA A 141 9.56 -27.97 1.23
CA ALA A 141 9.29 -26.75 2.00
C ALA A 141 10.50 -26.02 2.65
N PHE A 142 10.81 -24.81 2.16
CA PHE A 142 11.57 -23.76 2.87
C PHE A 142 10.97 -23.35 4.25
N GLY A 143 10.04 -24.14 4.80
CA GLY A 143 9.41 -23.98 6.12
C GLY A 143 10.25 -24.48 7.29
N ASP A 144 11.29 -25.29 7.09
CA ASP A 144 12.03 -25.94 8.20
C ASP A 144 13.46 -25.44 8.45
N LEU A 145 13.93 -24.39 7.77
CA LEU A 145 15.13 -23.68 8.20
C LEU A 145 14.76 -22.67 9.31
N GLU A 146 14.57 -23.18 10.52
CA GLU A 146 14.71 -22.50 11.82
C GLU A 146 14.32 -23.51 12.93
N LYS A 147 15.09 -24.59 13.07
CA LYS A 147 15.20 -25.29 14.35
C LYS A 147 16.64 -25.11 14.83
N ASN A 148 16.75 -24.38 15.95
CA ASN A 148 17.97 -24.03 16.68
C ASN A 148 18.73 -22.81 16.15
N ASP A 149 18.25 -21.62 16.48
CA ASP A 149 19.16 -20.51 16.77
C ASP A 149 19.12 -20.22 18.28
N LYS A 150 19.94 -20.99 19.00
CA LYS A 150 20.40 -20.61 20.34
C LYS A 150 21.80 -20.06 20.16
N GLY A 151 21.89 -18.74 20.07
CA GLY A 151 23.07 -17.94 20.41
C GLY A 151 24.30 -18.16 19.54
N ASN A 152 24.51 -17.27 18.57
CA ASN A 152 25.75 -16.49 18.57
C ASN A 152 25.62 -15.23 17.72
N GLU A 153 26.00 -14.10 18.33
CA GLU A 153 26.13 -12.81 17.68
C GLU A 153 27.14 -12.85 16.53
N LEU A 154 26.69 -12.43 15.35
CA LEU A 154 27.43 -11.62 14.39
C LEU A 154 26.37 -10.88 13.56
N VAL A 155 26.03 -9.66 13.99
CA VAL A 155 25.15 -8.74 13.24
C VAL A 155 25.93 -8.23 12.03
N GLY A 156 26.09 -9.10 11.04
CA GLY A 156 26.43 -8.73 9.69
C GLY A 156 25.15 -8.46 8.93
N SER A 157 25.04 -7.26 8.36
CA SER A 157 24.06 -6.87 7.35
C SER A 157 24.24 -7.68 6.06
N SER A 158 24.19 -9.01 6.14
CA SER A 158 24.34 -9.88 4.99
C SER A 158 23.03 -9.84 4.21
N LEU A 159 23.04 -9.09 3.12
CA LEU A 159 22.02 -9.12 2.07
C LEU A 159 21.78 -10.56 1.57
N ASP A 160 22.70 -11.49 1.85
CA ASP A 160 22.71 -12.85 1.33
C ASP A 160 21.46 -13.64 1.73
N GLN A 161 20.93 -13.42 2.94
CA GLN A 161 19.72 -14.09 3.41
C GLN A 161 18.44 -13.75 2.61
N TYR A 162 18.49 -12.69 1.79
CA TYR A 162 17.36 -12.24 0.98
C TYR A 162 17.44 -12.70 -0.48
N PHE A 163 18.57 -13.26 -0.93
CA PHE A 163 18.66 -13.78 -2.30
C PHE A 163 17.71 -14.96 -2.51
N VAL A 164 17.13 -15.01 -3.70
CA VAL A 164 16.27 -16.11 -4.13
C VAL A 164 17.17 -17.24 -4.64
N PRO A 165 17.08 -18.45 -4.06
CA PRO A 165 17.84 -19.60 -4.54
C PRO A 165 17.56 -19.90 -6.02
N LEU A 166 18.60 -20.26 -6.78
CA LEU A 166 18.51 -20.59 -8.21
C LEU A 166 17.45 -21.67 -8.49
N SER A 167 17.33 -22.67 -7.62
CA SER A 167 16.33 -23.74 -7.73
C SER A 167 14.87 -23.23 -7.72
N LEU A 168 14.60 -22.13 -7.03
CA LEU A 168 13.28 -21.48 -7.07
C LEU A 168 13.08 -20.70 -8.37
N ILE A 169 14.14 -20.08 -8.90
CA ILE A 169 14.11 -19.34 -10.17
C ILE A 169 13.88 -20.31 -11.34
N GLU A 170 14.58 -21.45 -11.37
CA GLU A 170 14.37 -22.51 -12.36
C GLU A 170 12.93 -23.02 -12.37
N ARG A 171 12.39 -23.28 -11.17
CA ARG A 171 11.08 -23.90 -11.03
C ARG A 171 9.92 -22.92 -11.22
N TRP A 172 10.07 -21.68 -10.76
CA TRP A 172 8.96 -20.71 -10.65
C TRP A 172 9.21 -19.38 -11.35
N GLY A 173 10.33 -19.19 -12.05
CA GLY A 173 10.73 -17.92 -12.65
C GLY A 173 9.68 -17.29 -13.56
N SER A 174 8.93 -18.09 -14.33
CA SER A 174 7.84 -17.61 -15.20
C SER A 174 6.63 -17.03 -14.45
N ALA A 175 6.51 -17.32 -13.15
CA ALA A 175 5.43 -16.83 -12.29
C ALA A 175 5.90 -15.76 -11.30
N MET A 176 7.17 -15.38 -11.34
CA MET A 176 7.73 -14.31 -10.51
C MET A 176 7.42 -12.95 -11.14
N ASP A 177 6.94 -12.02 -10.32
CA ASP A 177 6.86 -10.61 -10.71
C ASP A 177 8.20 -9.95 -10.33
N ILE A 178 8.96 -9.51 -11.32
CA ILE A 178 10.31 -8.97 -11.14
C ILE A 178 10.27 -7.47 -11.40
N VAL A 179 10.82 -6.72 -10.45
CA VAL A 179 10.96 -5.27 -10.53
C VAL A 179 12.44 -4.89 -10.46
N TYR A 180 12.73 -3.71 -11.01
CA TYR A 180 14.05 -3.10 -11.04
C TYR A 180 14.06 -1.83 -10.19
N PRO A 181 15.23 -1.30 -9.81
CA PRO A 181 15.33 -0.06 -9.02
C PRO A 181 14.58 1.14 -9.63
N ASP A 182 14.53 1.24 -10.96
CA ASP A 182 13.83 2.31 -11.70
C ASP A 182 12.34 2.04 -11.91
N SER A 183 11.84 0.85 -11.52
CA SER A 183 10.43 0.50 -11.65
C SER A 183 9.55 1.42 -10.81
N LYS A 184 8.36 1.73 -11.35
CA LYS A 184 7.37 2.65 -10.74
C LYS A 184 6.19 1.92 -10.10
N ARG A 185 6.27 0.60 -10.00
CA ARG A 185 5.23 -0.26 -9.44
C ARG A 185 5.83 -1.59 -8.99
N CYS A 186 5.42 -2.05 -7.81
CA CYS A 186 5.55 -3.44 -7.37
C CYS A 186 4.19 -3.98 -6.91
N CYS A 187 4.09 -5.31 -6.83
CA CYS A 187 2.89 -6.04 -6.42
C CYS A 187 2.68 -6.02 -4.90
N CYS A 188 1.45 -6.35 -4.49
CA CYS A 188 1.04 -6.44 -3.09
C CYS A 188 1.85 -7.52 -2.34
N PHE A 189 2.59 -7.12 -1.31
CA PHE A 189 3.16 -8.06 -0.34
C PHE A 189 2.08 -8.69 0.53
N THR A 190 2.02 -10.02 0.53
CA THR A 190 1.11 -10.80 1.38
C THR A 190 1.83 -11.30 2.63
N LYS A 191 1.08 -11.82 3.61
CA LYS A 191 1.66 -12.39 4.84
C LYS A 191 2.65 -13.54 4.59
N SER A 192 2.61 -14.14 3.41
CA SER A 192 3.45 -15.28 3.04
C SER A 192 4.61 -14.90 2.13
N TYR A 193 4.85 -13.59 1.91
CA TYR A 193 6.06 -13.11 1.27
C TYR A 193 7.30 -13.62 2.03
N TYR A 194 8.42 -13.84 1.32
CA TYR A 194 9.62 -14.56 1.79
C TYR A 194 9.47 -16.09 1.91
N ARG A 195 8.26 -16.61 2.19
CA ARG A 195 8.02 -18.07 2.23
C ARG A 195 7.72 -18.66 0.85
N TYR A 196 6.98 -17.93 0.03
CA TYR A 196 6.67 -18.33 -1.35
C TYR A 196 7.01 -17.21 -2.30
N VAL A 197 7.45 -17.57 -3.50
CA VAL A 197 7.81 -16.62 -4.58
C VAL A 197 6.63 -16.31 -5.50
N LYS A 198 5.64 -17.19 -5.58
CA LYS A 198 4.48 -17.05 -6.47
C LYS A 198 3.35 -16.28 -5.79
N GLY A 199 2.94 -15.16 -6.38
CA GLY A 199 1.73 -14.43 -5.98
C GLY A 199 1.76 -13.79 -4.59
N THR A 200 2.95 -13.62 -4.00
CA THR A 200 3.12 -13.06 -2.66
C THR A 200 3.70 -11.66 -2.64
N GLY A 201 4.19 -11.15 -3.76
CA GLY A 201 4.84 -9.85 -3.91
C GLY A 201 5.92 -9.91 -5.00
N SER A 202 6.45 -8.74 -5.38
CA SER A 202 7.53 -8.67 -6.38
C SER A 202 8.88 -9.08 -5.78
N LEU A 203 9.82 -9.46 -6.64
CA LEU A 203 11.23 -9.64 -6.32
C LEU A 203 12.05 -8.52 -6.98
N LEU A 204 13.13 -8.10 -6.34
CA LEU A 204 14.02 -7.08 -6.87
C LEU A 204 15.18 -7.73 -7.63
N ALA A 205 15.38 -7.33 -8.88
CA ALA A 205 16.61 -7.63 -9.62
C ALA A 205 17.68 -6.57 -9.28
N THR A 206 18.82 -7.01 -8.74
CA THR A 206 19.93 -6.11 -8.38
C THR A 206 20.89 -5.87 -9.55
N VAL A 207 20.92 -6.76 -10.53
CA VAL A 207 21.72 -6.62 -11.76
C VAL A 207 20.78 -6.28 -12.92
N GLN A 208 20.90 -5.06 -13.45
CA GLN A 208 20.14 -4.67 -14.64
C GLN A 208 20.79 -5.24 -15.92
N PRO A 209 20.01 -5.68 -16.92
CA PRO A 209 20.55 -6.09 -18.20
C PRO A 209 21.25 -4.93 -18.90
N LYS A 210 22.52 -5.14 -19.31
CA LYS A 210 23.38 -4.11 -19.94
C LYS A 210 22.84 -3.54 -21.27
N LYS A 211 21.75 -4.09 -21.85
CA LYS A 211 21.10 -3.61 -23.08
C LYS A 211 19.59 -3.66 -22.96
N LYS A 212 18.91 -2.51 -23.14
CA LYS A 212 17.45 -2.44 -23.30
C LYS A 212 17.03 -3.34 -24.49
N GLY A 213 16.24 -4.38 -24.22
CA GLY A 213 15.69 -5.28 -25.24
C GLY A 213 16.37 -6.65 -25.40
N LYS A 214 17.44 -6.97 -24.65
CA LYS A 214 17.93 -8.36 -24.50
C LYS A 214 17.65 -8.83 -23.08
N SER A 215 16.81 -9.84 -22.91
CA SER A 215 16.61 -10.49 -21.61
C SER A 215 17.89 -11.25 -21.26
N SER A 216 18.64 -10.78 -20.25
CA SER A 216 19.56 -11.69 -19.55
C SER A 216 18.73 -12.79 -18.88
N PRO A 217 19.20 -14.04 -18.85
CA PRO A 217 18.57 -15.09 -18.06
C PRO A 217 18.28 -14.61 -16.64
N LEU A 218 17.14 -14.97 -16.06
CA LEU A 218 16.75 -14.56 -14.70
C LEU A 218 17.81 -14.91 -13.64
N MET A 219 18.56 -15.99 -13.90
CA MET A 219 19.68 -16.45 -13.06
C MET A 219 20.81 -15.44 -12.94
N GLU A 220 21.00 -14.59 -13.95
CA GLU A 220 22.08 -13.58 -13.98
C GLU A 220 21.63 -12.25 -13.36
N GLN A 221 20.35 -12.11 -13.00
CA GLN A 221 19.76 -10.86 -12.50
C GLN A 221 19.87 -10.71 -10.97
N CYS A 222 20.40 -11.71 -10.27
CA CYS A 222 20.60 -11.72 -8.81
C CYS A 222 19.33 -11.31 -8.05
N LEU A 223 18.26 -12.09 -8.21
CA LEU A 223 16.95 -11.79 -7.62
C LEU A 223 17.00 -11.89 -6.10
N ARG A 224 16.45 -10.90 -5.41
CA ARG A 224 16.26 -10.92 -3.95
C ARG A 224 14.85 -10.52 -3.53
N PHE A 225 14.44 -10.96 -2.36
CA PHE A 225 13.29 -10.40 -1.67
C PHE A 225 13.60 -8.96 -1.21
N PHE A 226 12.57 -8.12 -1.15
CA PHE A 226 12.64 -6.85 -0.43
C PHE A 226 12.82 -7.13 1.05
N THR A 227 13.70 -6.40 1.73
CA THR A 227 13.88 -6.57 3.19
C THR A 227 12.61 -6.11 3.93
N PRO A 228 12.39 -6.54 5.19
CA PRO A 228 11.28 -6.02 5.98
C PRO A 228 11.29 -4.49 6.08
N ARG A 229 12.48 -3.86 6.11
CA ARG A 229 12.61 -2.41 6.16
C ARG A 229 12.15 -1.77 4.86
N GLU A 230 12.54 -2.32 3.71
CA GLU A 230 12.12 -1.85 2.39
C GLU A 230 10.60 -2.01 2.17
N VAL A 231 10.03 -3.15 2.60
CA VAL A 231 8.58 -3.36 2.58
C VAL A 231 7.88 -2.33 3.47
N ALA A 232 8.41 -2.05 4.67
CA ALA A 232 7.87 -1.02 5.55
C ALA A 232 7.97 0.39 4.93
N ASN A 233 9.03 0.70 4.19
CA ASN A 233 9.17 1.96 3.44
C ASN A 233 8.10 2.09 2.34
N LEU A 234 7.81 1.01 1.62
CA LEU A 234 6.71 0.97 0.62
C LEU A 234 5.32 1.09 1.27
N HIS A 235 5.19 0.73 2.56
CA HIS A 235 4.03 1.04 3.38
C HIS A 235 4.05 2.47 3.96
N SER A 236 5.11 3.24 3.71
CA SER A 236 5.35 4.59 4.24
C SER A 236 5.42 4.65 5.76
N PHE A 237 5.94 3.59 6.39
CA PHE A 237 6.30 3.64 7.80
C PHE A 237 7.44 4.64 8.03
N PRO A 238 7.47 5.33 9.19
CA PRO A 238 8.58 6.19 9.58
C PRO A 238 9.95 5.51 9.49
N GLU A 239 11.00 6.31 9.32
CA GLU A 239 12.39 5.84 9.27
C GLU A 239 12.80 5.16 10.59
N ASP A 240 12.33 5.68 11.72
CA ASP A 240 12.53 5.15 13.08
C ASP A 240 11.60 3.97 13.44
N PHE A 241 10.89 3.39 12.45
CA PHE A 241 10.17 2.15 12.68
C PHE A 241 11.12 0.95 12.66
N HIS A 242 11.09 0.12 13.71
CA HIS A 242 11.90 -1.09 13.78
C HIS A 242 11.13 -2.21 14.46
N PHE A 243 11.43 -3.46 14.09
CA PHE A 243 10.92 -4.62 14.79
C PHE A 243 11.75 -4.90 16.04
N PRO A 244 11.11 -5.31 17.16
CA PRO A 244 11.84 -5.87 18.29
C PRO A 244 12.69 -7.07 17.87
N GLN A 245 13.86 -7.25 18.49
CA GLN A 245 14.85 -8.25 18.10
C GLN A 245 14.28 -9.68 18.13
N GLN A 246 13.37 -9.97 19.06
CA GLN A 246 12.72 -11.28 19.22
C GLN A 246 11.75 -11.66 18.09
N ILE A 247 11.38 -10.73 17.21
CA ILE A 247 10.47 -11.03 16.10
C ILE A 247 11.28 -11.63 14.96
N SER A 248 11.02 -12.91 14.66
CA SER A 248 11.65 -13.63 13.56
C SER A 248 11.38 -12.99 12.20
N LEU A 249 12.24 -13.24 11.23
CA LEU A 249 12.13 -12.68 9.88
C LEU A 249 10.76 -13.00 9.24
N ARG A 250 10.30 -14.24 9.39
CA ARG A 250 8.99 -14.69 8.90
C ARG A 250 7.83 -13.92 9.54
N GLN A 251 7.90 -13.65 10.84
CA GLN A 251 6.88 -12.87 11.53
C GLN A 251 6.88 -11.41 11.06
N ARG A 252 8.05 -10.81 10.80
CA ARG A 252 8.14 -9.43 10.27
C ARG A 252 7.40 -9.30 8.93
N TYR A 253 7.65 -10.22 7.99
CA TYR A 253 6.92 -10.24 6.71
C TYR A 253 5.43 -10.53 6.88
N ALA A 254 5.04 -11.43 7.78
CA ALA A 254 3.64 -11.69 8.06
C ALA A 254 2.89 -10.47 8.61
N LEU A 255 3.53 -9.73 9.53
CA LEU A 255 2.99 -8.49 10.10
C LEU A 255 2.84 -7.41 9.03
N LEU A 256 3.87 -7.17 8.22
CA LEU A 256 3.81 -6.18 7.13
C LEU A 256 2.80 -6.58 6.05
N GLY A 257 2.75 -7.85 5.68
CA GLY A 257 1.80 -8.38 4.71
C GLY A 257 0.33 -8.20 5.12
N ASN A 258 0.04 -8.15 6.42
CA ASN A 258 -1.27 -7.84 6.98
C ASN A 258 -1.47 -6.34 7.29
N SER A 259 -0.41 -5.55 7.25
CA SER A 259 -0.40 -4.12 7.60
C SER A 259 -1.10 -3.24 6.54
N LEU A 260 -1.09 -1.94 6.80
CA LEU A 260 -1.67 -0.88 6.01
C LEU A 260 -0.61 0.10 5.52
N SER A 261 -0.91 0.82 4.44
CA SER A 261 -0.03 1.89 3.98
C SER A 261 -0.44 3.20 4.65
N ILE A 262 0.52 3.83 5.32
CA ILE A 262 0.34 5.12 5.98
C ILE A 262 0.06 6.23 4.95
N ALA A 263 0.65 6.13 3.74
CA ALA A 263 0.37 7.06 2.64
C ALA A 263 -1.12 7.14 2.29
N VAL A 264 -1.88 6.05 2.50
CA VAL A 264 -3.33 6.01 2.25
C VAL A 264 -4.11 6.38 3.51
N VAL A 265 -3.77 5.80 4.66
CA VAL A 265 -4.54 5.96 5.90
C VAL A 265 -4.44 7.38 6.46
N ALA A 266 -3.28 8.03 6.38
CA ALA A 266 -3.11 9.37 6.95
C ALA A 266 -4.01 10.43 6.26
N PRO A 267 -4.07 10.53 4.92
CA PRO A 267 -5.05 11.40 4.25
C PRO A 267 -6.52 11.05 4.56
N LEU A 268 -6.85 9.76 4.65
CA LEU A 268 -8.20 9.31 5.03
C LEU A 268 -8.59 9.78 6.43
N LEU A 269 -7.68 9.70 7.41
CA LEU A 269 -7.92 10.21 8.75
C LEU A 269 -8.06 11.74 8.76
N ARG A 270 -7.25 12.46 7.99
CA ARG A 270 -7.43 13.93 7.84
C ARG A 270 -8.82 14.26 7.28
N TYR A 271 -9.26 13.55 6.25
CA TYR A 271 -10.59 13.70 5.69
C TYR A 271 -11.71 13.34 6.69
N LEU A 272 -11.53 12.28 7.47
CA LEU A 272 -12.46 11.89 8.54
C LEU A 272 -12.59 12.96 9.61
N PHE A 273 -11.51 13.62 10.00
CA PHE A 273 -11.54 14.62 11.07
C PHE A 273 -11.74 16.05 10.57
N ALA A 274 -11.77 16.28 9.26
CA ALA A 274 -12.05 17.60 8.69
C ALA A 274 -13.49 18.04 8.99
N GLU A 275 -13.64 19.30 9.40
CA GLU A 275 -14.95 19.93 9.55
C GLU A 275 -15.46 20.47 8.20
N PRO A 276 -16.78 20.42 7.94
CA PRO A 276 -17.37 21.09 6.80
C PRO A 276 -17.13 22.59 6.89
N LEU A 277 -16.84 23.24 5.76
CA LEU A 277 -16.85 24.70 5.72
C LEU A 277 -18.26 25.15 6.07
N VAL A 278 -18.38 25.90 7.18
CA VAL A 278 -19.63 26.57 7.54
C VAL A 278 -19.89 27.59 6.44
N GLN A 279 -20.71 27.24 5.45
CA GLN A 279 -21.43 28.27 4.71
C GLN A 279 -22.28 28.98 5.76
N GLN A 280 -21.85 30.18 6.14
CA GLN A 280 -22.72 31.10 6.85
C GLN A 280 -23.96 31.26 5.97
N MET A 281 -25.03 30.53 6.30
CA MET A 281 -26.36 30.97 5.96
C MET A 281 -26.52 32.31 6.68
N GLN A 282 -26.17 33.40 5.99
CA GLN A 282 -26.67 34.71 6.34
C GLN A 282 -28.18 34.60 6.27
N ILE A 283 -28.77 34.39 7.44
CA ILE A 283 -30.17 34.70 7.69
C ILE A 283 -30.23 36.21 7.48
N PHE A 284 -30.55 36.65 6.26
CA PHE A 284 -31.04 38.00 6.06
C PHE A 284 -32.31 38.11 6.91
N PRO A 285 -32.37 39.00 7.90
CA PRO A 285 -33.64 39.31 8.52
C PRO A 285 -34.54 39.86 7.42
N SER A 286 -35.73 39.28 7.28
CA SER A 286 -36.82 39.83 6.51
C SER A 286 -37.03 41.28 6.98
N ASN A 287 -36.75 42.25 6.11
CA ASN A 287 -37.19 43.62 6.33
C ASN A 287 -38.71 43.69 6.10
N ASP A 288 -39.45 43.21 7.08
CA ASP A 288 -40.84 43.60 7.28
C ASP A 288 -40.85 44.88 8.13
N ALA A 289 -40.74 46.03 7.46
CA ALA A 289 -41.29 47.30 7.93
C ALA A 289 -41.09 48.35 6.84
N TYR A 290 -42.18 48.75 6.17
CA TYR A 290 -42.70 50.12 6.16
C TYR A 290 -43.74 50.23 5.03
N THR A 291 -44.99 49.93 5.37
CA THR A 291 -46.16 50.54 4.74
C THR A 291 -46.61 51.74 5.58
N ASN A 292 -46.88 52.84 4.88
CA ASN A 292 -47.78 53.95 5.21
C ASN A 292 -47.48 54.84 6.43
N ASN A 293 -46.98 56.05 6.18
CA ASN A 293 -47.80 57.26 6.06
C ASN A 293 -46.99 58.44 5.54
#